data_AF-A0AAN7ESZ2-F1
#
_entry.id   AF-A0AAN7ESZ2-F1
#
_cell.length_a   1.000
_cell.length_b   1.000
_cell.length_c   1.000
_cell.angle_alpha   90.00
_cell.angle_beta   90.00
_cell.angle_gamma   90.00
#
_symmetry.space_group_name_H-M   'P 1'
#
loop_
_entity.id
_entity.type
_entity.pdbx_description
1 polymer ?
#
loop_
_entity_poly.entity_id
_entity_poly.type
_entity_poly.pdbx_seq_one_letter_code
_entity_poly.pdbx_strand_id
1 'polypeptide(L)'
;MKNLFLTTSFFLLVHLLTNYMDIEAQQCCPSGRIRRKKPPPNQCNTKNDSNCCVDGEIYTTYTCSPSVSCHTKAYLTLNNFENDVDGSVPSECDNRYHSADTPAVALLTEWFNKKSWCLNNVTISANGRSMATMVVDECDLTMRCDSNHDRMY
;
A
#
# COMPACT_ATOMS: atom_id res chain seq x y z
N MET A 1 -33.54 16.75 -44.85
CA MET A 1 -32.14 16.28 -45.00
C MET A 1 -31.20 16.85 -43.95
N LYS A 2 -31.13 18.16 -43.70
CA LYS A 2 -30.23 18.75 -42.67
C LYS A 2 -30.42 18.18 -41.25
N ASN A 3 -31.67 17.99 -40.80
CA ASN A 3 -31.95 17.45 -39.45
C ASN A 3 -31.54 15.97 -39.28
N LEU A 4 -31.48 15.19 -40.36
CA LEU A 4 -31.06 13.78 -40.32
C LEU A 4 -29.53 13.63 -40.22
N PHE A 5 -28.79 14.56 -40.83
CA PHE A 5 -27.32 14.62 -40.71
C PHE A 5 -26.86 15.10 -39.32
N LEU A 6 -27.61 16.02 -38.71
CA LEU A 6 -27.34 16.50 -37.36
C LEU A 6 -27.57 15.43 -36.30
N THR A 7 -28.63 14.63 -36.43
CA THR A 7 -28.91 13.54 -35.49
C THR A 7 -27.89 12.41 -35.62
N THR A 8 -27.55 11.97 -36.83
CA THR A 8 -26.55 10.91 -37.04
C THR A 8 -25.17 11.32 -36.53
N SER A 9 -24.77 12.59 -36.74
CA SER A 9 -23.51 13.13 -36.21
C SER A 9 -23.49 13.16 -34.68
N PHE A 10 -24.62 13.46 -34.03
CA PHE A 10 -24.73 13.43 -32.58
C PHE A 10 -24.62 12.01 -32.02
N PHE A 11 -25.30 11.03 -32.62
CA PHE A 11 -25.21 9.63 -32.20
C PHE A 11 -23.80 9.05 -32.38
N LEU A 12 -23.10 9.41 -33.46
CA LEU A 12 -21.69 9.05 -33.68
C LEU A 12 -20.76 9.66 -32.63
N LEU A 13 -20.96 10.94 -32.27
CA LEU A 13 -20.18 11.61 -31.23
C LEU A 13 -20.41 10.98 -29.86
N VAL A 14 -21.66 10.64 -29.52
CA VAL A 14 -22.01 9.94 -28.27
C VAL A 14 -21.35 8.56 -28.23
N HIS A 15 -21.38 7.78 -29.31
CA HIS A 15 -20.69 6.49 -29.36
C HIS A 15 -19.16 6.63 -29.25
N LEU A 16 -18.55 7.64 -29.88
CA LEU A 16 -17.12 7.90 -29.74
C LEU A 16 -16.75 8.27 -28.28
N LEU A 17 -17.60 9.04 -27.60
CA LEU A 17 -17.40 9.42 -26.19
C LEU A 17 -17.61 8.25 -25.23
N THR A 18 -18.55 7.32 -25.50
CA THR A 18 -18.76 6.14 -24.65
C THR A 18 -17.64 5.11 -24.78
N ASN A 19 -17.04 4.96 -25.95
CA ASN A 19 -15.88 4.07 -26.16
C ASN A 19 -14.57 4.64 -25.58
N TYR A 20 -14.55 5.90 -25.13
CA TYR A 20 -13.38 6.53 -24.52
C TYR A 20 -13.27 6.28 -23.01
N MET A 21 -14.34 5.79 -22.36
CA MET A 21 -14.41 5.67 -20.91
C MET A 21 -14.18 4.25 -20.37
N ASP A 22 -13.54 3.36 -21.13
CA ASP A 22 -13.05 2.09 -20.60
C ASP A 22 -11.71 2.30 -19.87
N ILE A 23 -11.79 2.84 -18.66
CA ILE A 23 -10.72 2.67 -17.68
C ILE A 23 -10.95 1.30 -17.05
N GLU A 24 -10.37 0.27 -17.65
CA GLU A 24 -10.25 -1.02 -17.00
C GLU A 24 -9.35 -0.81 -15.78
N ALA A 25 -9.96 -0.62 -14.60
CA ALA A 25 -9.23 -0.63 -13.34
C ALA A 25 -8.69 -2.06 -13.17
N GLN A 26 -7.50 -2.30 -13.69
CA GLN A 26 -6.92 -3.63 -13.76
C GLN A 26 -6.81 -4.18 -12.33
N GLN A 27 -7.53 -5.27 -12.07
CA GLN A 27 -7.58 -5.87 -10.76
C GLN A 27 -6.17 -6.34 -10.37
N CYS A 28 -5.69 -5.93 -9.20
CA CYS A 28 -4.36 -6.30 -8.73
C CYS A 28 -4.29 -7.83 -8.52
N CYS A 29 -3.44 -8.47 -9.32
CA CYS A 29 -3.20 -9.91 -9.28
C CYS A 29 -1.84 -10.22 -8.63
N PRO A 30 -1.66 -11.42 -8.06
CA PRO A 30 -0.35 -11.91 -7.62
C PRO A 30 0.70 -11.77 -8.73
N SER A 31 1.85 -11.19 -8.39
CA SER A 31 2.97 -11.02 -9.34
C SER A 31 3.92 -12.22 -9.33
N GLY A 32 3.89 -13.03 -8.27
CA GLY A 32 4.82 -14.16 -8.13
C GLY A 32 4.69 -14.91 -6.82
N ARG A 33 5.63 -15.83 -6.63
CA ARG A 33 5.78 -16.65 -5.43
C ARG A 33 7.25 -16.78 -5.08
N ILE A 34 7.56 -16.66 -3.80
CA ILE A 34 8.93 -16.77 -3.31
C ILE A 34 9.01 -17.79 -2.16
N ARG A 35 9.98 -18.70 -2.27
CA ARG A 35 10.37 -19.59 -1.17
C ARG A 35 11.39 -18.85 -0.30
N ARG A 36 11.01 -18.53 0.93
CA ARG A 36 11.87 -17.78 1.85
C ARG A 36 12.68 -18.73 2.74
N LYS A 37 13.81 -18.23 3.24
CA LYS A 37 14.67 -18.90 4.21
C LYS A 37 14.45 -18.30 5.59
N LYS A 38 14.63 -19.11 6.63
CA LYS A 38 14.57 -18.63 8.01
C LYS A 38 15.61 -17.52 8.25
N PRO A 39 15.25 -16.42 8.95
CA PRO A 39 16.24 -15.44 9.41
C PRO A 39 17.31 -16.09 10.31
N PRO A 40 18.56 -15.61 10.28
CA PRO A 40 19.57 -15.97 11.26
C PRO A 40 19.11 -15.69 12.70
N PRO A 41 19.74 -16.34 13.70
CA PRO A 41 19.43 -16.12 15.11
C PRO A 41 19.48 -14.62 15.47
N ASN A 42 18.52 -14.16 16.29
CA ASN A 42 18.39 -12.78 16.78
C ASN A 42 18.07 -11.71 15.72
N GLN A 43 17.76 -12.10 14.49
CA GLN A 43 17.41 -11.18 13.39
C GLN A 43 15.94 -11.29 12.99
N CYS A 44 15.12 -11.83 13.88
CA CYS A 44 13.68 -11.70 13.80
C CYS A 44 13.14 -11.44 15.19
N ASN A 45 12.45 -10.32 15.32
CA ASN A 45 11.71 -9.96 16.51
C ASN A 45 10.24 -10.40 16.29
N THR A 46 9.55 -10.89 17.32
CA THR A 46 8.13 -11.27 17.24
C THR A 46 7.23 -10.28 17.98
N LYS A 47 7.71 -9.07 18.25
CA LYS A 47 6.91 -8.00 18.87
C LYS A 47 5.96 -7.37 17.85
N ASN A 48 4.83 -6.81 18.32
CA ASN A 48 3.86 -6.06 17.49
C ASN A 48 3.26 -6.85 16.31
N ASP A 49 2.85 -8.09 16.55
CA ASP A 49 2.19 -8.97 15.56
C ASP A 49 3.03 -9.31 14.31
N SER A 50 4.33 -9.05 14.34
CA SER A 50 5.25 -9.46 13.28
C SER A 50 5.50 -10.97 13.32
N ASN A 51 5.39 -11.64 12.18
CA ASN A 51 5.74 -13.06 12.06
C ASN A 51 7.10 -13.24 11.40
N CYS A 52 7.88 -14.20 11.88
CA CYS A 52 9.13 -14.57 11.22
C CYS A 52 8.86 -15.39 9.96
N CYS A 53 9.70 -15.18 8.95
CA CYS A 53 9.67 -16.00 7.75
C CYS A 53 9.99 -17.46 8.10
N VAL A 54 9.15 -18.38 7.66
CA VAL A 54 9.29 -19.82 7.94
C VAL A 54 10.11 -20.46 6.83
N ASP A 55 11.05 -21.32 7.21
CA ASP A 55 11.92 -21.98 6.23
C ASP A 55 11.10 -22.88 5.29
N GLY A 56 11.23 -22.64 3.99
CA GLY A 56 10.59 -23.45 2.97
C GLY A 56 9.12 -23.11 2.68
N GLU A 57 8.51 -22.19 3.43
CA GLU A 57 7.18 -21.66 3.10
C GLU A 57 7.20 -20.84 1.80
N ILE A 58 6.09 -20.88 1.07
CA ILE A 58 5.90 -20.18 -0.20
C ILE A 58 5.00 -18.98 0.05
N TYR A 59 5.56 -17.78 -0.09
CA TYR A 59 4.84 -16.52 0.08
C TYR A 59 4.46 -15.93 -1.28
N THR A 60 3.22 -15.48 -1.41
CA THR A 60 2.74 -14.76 -2.60
C THR A 60 3.27 -13.33 -2.58
N THR A 61 3.79 -12.86 -3.72
CA THR A 61 4.24 -11.48 -3.90
C THR A 61 3.24 -10.68 -4.73
N TYR A 62 3.21 -9.38 -4.50
CA TYR A 62 2.40 -8.43 -5.24
C TYR A 62 3.27 -7.25 -5.61
N THR A 63 3.23 -6.82 -6.87
CA THR A 63 3.85 -5.57 -7.36
C THR A 63 2.79 -4.48 -7.58
N CYS A 64 1.57 -4.72 -7.11
CA CYS A 64 0.44 -3.81 -7.23
C CYS A 64 -0.31 -3.77 -5.90
N SER A 65 -1.14 -2.76 -5.71
CA SER A 65 -2.12 -2.69 -4.63
C SER A 65 -3.53 -2.54 -5.20
N PRO A 66 -4.58 -2.84 -4.42
CA PRO A 66 -5.95 -2.51 -4.82
C PRO A 66 -6.10 -1.03 -5.18
N SER A 67 -7.06 -0.72 -6.04
CA SER A 67 -7.31 0.66 -6.47
C SER A 67 -7.72 1.56 -5.29
N VAL A 68 -7.23 2.80 -5.31
CA VAL A 68 -7.58 3.82 -4.32
C VAL A 68 -8.94 4.43 -4.68
N SER A 69 -9.82 4.54 -3.69
CA SER A 69 -11.11 5.23 -3.81
C SER A 69 -11.34 6.14 -2.59
N CYS A 70 -12.44 6.88 -2.55
CA CYS A 70 -12.80 7.66 -1.35
C CYS A 70 -12.98 6.80 -0.09
N HIS A 71 -13.23 5.49 -0.26
CA HIS A 71 -13.42 4.52 0.82
C HIS A 71 -12.65 3.23 0.54
N THR A 72 -11.33 3.36 0.37
CA THR A 72 -10.44 2.21 0.18
C THR A 72 -10.52 1.25 1.38
N LYS A 73 -10.86 -0.02 1.11
CA LYS A 73 -10.80 -1.07 2.13
C LYS A 73 -9.36 -1.52 2.30
N ALA A 74 -8.90 -1.61 3.54
CA ALA A 74 -7.54 -2.01 3.89
C ALA A 74 -7.53 -2.88 5.15
N TYR A 75 -6.43 -3.61 5.34
CA TYR A 75 -6.09 -4.24 6.61
C TYR A 75 -5.17 -3.31 7.39
N LEU A 76 -5.54 -3.01 8.63
CA LEU A 76 -4.72 -2.21 9.53
C LEU A 76 -3.86 -3.16 10.37
N THR A 77 -2.55 -2.96 10.33
CA THR A 77 -1.56 -3.65 11.18
C THR A 77 -0.90 -2.63 12.11
N LEU A 78 -0.43 -3.09 13.27
CA LEU A 78 0.32 -2.24 14.20
C LEU A 78 1.79 -2.18 13.78
N ASN A 79 2.38 -0.99 13.78
CA ASN A 79 3.81 -0.79 13.54
C ASN A 79 4.42 0.09 14.65
N ASN A 80 5.73 0.00 14.83
CA ASN A 80 6.49 0.87 15.72
C ASN A 80 7.43 1.77 14.89
N PHE A 81 7.34 3.08 15.09
CA PHE A 81 8.16 4.08 14.40
C PHE A 81 9.19 4.75 15.34
N GLU A 82 9.33 4.25 16.57
CA GLU A 82 10.28 4.75 17.56
C GLU A 82 11.71 4.23 17.30
N ASN A 83 12.69 4.86 17.96
CA ASN A 83 14.10 4.47 17.93
C ASN A 83 14.47 3.56 19.12
N ASP A 84 13.63 2.58 19.43
CA ASP A 84 13.72 1.76 20.64
C ASP A 84 14.29 0.35 20.37
N VAL A 85 14.58 0.02 19.12
CA VAL A 85 15.10 -1.29 18.70
C VAL A 85 16.37 -1.13 17.86
N ASP A 86 17.40 -1.93 18.17
CA ASP A 86 18.63 -1.96 17.39
C ASP A 86 18.35 -2.38 15.94
N GLY A 87 18.77 -1.56 14.98
CA GLY A 87 18.46 -1.72 13.56
C GLY A 87 17.24 -0.96 13.05
N SER A 88 16.51 -0.21 13.88
CA SER A 88 15.40 0.63 13.41
C SER A 88 15.88 1.66 12.37
N VAL A 89 15.08 1.87 11.33
CA VAL A 89 15.35 2.86 10.28
C VAL A 89 14.34 4.01 10.41
N PRO A 90 14.76 5.27 10.27
CA PRO A 90 13.83 6.41 10.27
C PRO A 90 12.83 6.32 9.10
N SER A 91 11.62 6.87 9.30
CA SER A 91 10.55 6.82 8.30
C SER A 91 10.90 7.56 7.01
N GLU A 92 10.45 7.02 5.87
CA GLU A 92 10.89 7.42 4.54
C GLU A 92 10.49 8.85 4.13
N CYS A 93 9.41 9.41 4.70
CA CYS A 93 8.92 10.73 4.33
C CYS A 93 9.79 11.87 4.85
N ASP A 94 10.31 11.76 6.07
CA ASP A 94 11.00 12.85 6.76
C ASP A 94 12.33 12.48 7.40
N ASN A 95 12.75 11.21 7.26
CA ASN A 95 13.96 10.64 7.86
C ASN A 95 13.98 10.81 9.38
N ARG A 96 12.83 10.65 10.04
CA ARG A 96 12.69 10.75 11.49
C ARG A 96 12.02 9.52 12.09
N TYR A 97 12.26 9.34 13.37
CA TYR A 97 11.46 8.46 14.21
C TYR A 97 10.25 9.21 14.73
N HIS A 98 9.15 8.51 14.93
CA HIS A 98 7.89 9.06 15.43
C HIS A 98 7.51 8.35 16.74
N SER A 99 7.15 9.12 17.76
CA SER A 99 6.67 8.61 19.05
C SER A 99 5.43 7.72 18.86
N ALA A 100 5.24 6.74 19.74
CA ALA A 100 4.02 5.94 19.79
C ALA A 100 2.74 6.78 20.01
N ASP A 101 2.88 7.99 20.56
CA ASP A 101 1.77 8.93 20.76
C ASP A 101 1.40 9.72 19.48
N THR A 102 2.24 9.66 18.44
CA THR A 102 1.98 10.33 17.16
C THR A 102 1.08 9.44 16.29
N PRO A 103 -0.10 9.92 15.85
CA PRO A 103 -0.94 9.18 14.90
C PRO A 103 -0.27 9.11 13.52
N ALA A 104 0.52 8.08 13.30
CA ALA A 104 1.34 7.88 12.12
C ALA A 104 1.01 6.55 11.42
N VAL A 105 1.11 6.51 10.09
CA VAL A 105 0.82 5.30 9.29
C VAL A 105 1.80 5.15 8.13
N ALA A 106 2.08 3.89 7.78
CA ALA A 106 2.77 3.52 6.55
C ALA A 106 1.76 3.03 5.51
N LEU A 107 1.90 3.45 4.25
CA LEU A 107 1.02 3.02 3.15
C LEU A 107 1.72 2.01 2.25
N LEU A 108 0.96 1.07 1.67
CA LEU A 108 1.48 0.19 0.63
C LEU A 108 2.12 0.98 -0.50
N THR A 109 3.19 0.48 -1.12
CA THR A 109 3.98 1.14 -2.19
C THR A 109 3.15 1.93 -3.20
N GLU A 110 2.12 1.32 -3.78
CA GLU A 110 1.27 1.98 -4.78
C GLU A 110 0.38 3.08 -4.18
N TRP A 111 -0.08 2.91 -2.93
CA TRP A 111 -0.85 3.92 -2.22
C TRP A 111 0.04 5.06 -1.72
N PHE A 112 1.26 4.75 -1.32
CA PHE A 112 2.28 5.72 -0.95
C PHE A 112 2.65 6.62 -2.14
N ASN A 113 2.54 6.06 -3.36
CA ASN A 113 2.60 6.77 -4.64
C ASN A 113 3.83 7.67 -4.74
N LYS A 114 5.02 7.06 -4.59
CA LYS A 114 6.32 7.74 -4.70
C LYS A 114 6.40 8.99 -3.81
N LYS A 115 6.03 8.84 -2.54
CA LYS A 115 6.00 9.92 -1.52
C LYS A 115 4.96 11.01 -1.76
N SER A 116 4.03 10.87 -2.70
CA SER A 116 3.03 11.94 -2.94
C SER A 116 2.12 12.19 -1.74
N TRP A 117 1.94 11.18 -0.90
CA TRP A 117 1.14 11.26 0.32
C TRP A 117 1.95 11.62 1.57
N CYS A 118 3.27 11.79 1.45
CA CYS A 118 4.11 12.08 2.60
C CYS A 118 3.64 13.31 3.37
N LEU A 119 3.54 13.15 4.69
CA LEU A 119 3.13 14.18 5.65
C LEU A 119 1.69 14.71 5.43
N ASN A 120 0.93 14.10 4.53
CA ASN A 120 -0.50 14.33 4.38
C ASN A 120 -1.28 13.43 5.35
N ASN A 121 -2.47 13.89 5.74
CA ASN A 121 -3.35 13.12 6.59
C ASN A 121 -4.29 12.24 5.76
N VAL A 122 -4.43 10.99 6.17
CA VAL A 122 -5.49 10.08 5.75
C VAL A 122 -6.46 9.86 6.90
N THR A 123 -7.72 9.54 6.60
CA THR A 123 -8.71 9.19 7.61
C THR A 123 -8.88 7.67 7.64
N ILE A 124 -8.48 7.05 8.75
CA ILE A 124 -8.71 5.63 8.99
C ILE A 124 -10.04 5.48 9.70
N SER A 125 -10.93 4.63 9.18
CA SER A 125 -12.24 4.36 9.76
C SER A 125 -12.42 2.88 10.09
N ALA A 126 -12.73 2.55 11.35
CA ALA A 126 -12.94 1.20 11.84
C ALA A 126 -13.92 1.18 13.01
N ASN A 127 -14.78 0.17 13.10
CA ASN A 127 -15.74 -0.03 14.21
C ASN A 127 -16.58 1.23 14.55
N GLY A 128 -17.01 1.98 13.53
CA GLY A 128 -17.80 3.21 13.69
C GLY A 128 -17.01 4.42 14.20
N ARG A 129 -15.67 4.34 14.27
CA ARG A 129 -14.77 5.43 14.65
C ARG A 129 -13.89 5.82 13.48
N SER A 130 -13.45 7.08 13.48
CA SER A 130 -12.54 7.62 12.48
C SER A 130 -11.44 8.44 13.15
N MET A 131 -10.22 8.37 12.62
CA MET A 131 -9.07 9.14 13.11
C MET A 131 -8.24 9.63 11.92
N ALA A 132 -7.80 10.88 11.99
CA ALA A 132 -6.82 11.42 11.05
C ALA A 132 -5.41 10.97 11.46
N THR A 133 -4.66 10.40 10.53
CA THR A 133 -3.31 9.90 10.74
C THR A 133 -2.38 10.40 9.65
N MET A 134 -1.18 10.81 10.02
CA MET A 134 -0.17 11.29 9.10
C MET A 134 0.54 10.13 8.42
N VAL A 135 0.70 10.21 7.10
CA VAL A 135 1.51 9.24 6.35
C VAL A 135 2.98 9.58 6.55
N VAL A 136 3.74 8.67 7.13
CA VAL A 136 5.16 8.87 7.45
C VAL A 136 6.09 7.94 6.70
N ASP A 137 5.59 6.79 6.22
CA ASP A 137 6.45 5.74 5.69
C ASP A 137 5.81 4.92 4.56
N GLU A 138 6.64 4.16 3.87
CA GLU A 138 6.22 3.15 2.89
C GLU A 138 6.19 1.76 3.54
N CYS A 139 5.13 0.99 3.27
CA CYS A 139 5.05 -0.42 3.58
C CYS A 139 5.32 -1.24 2.32
N ASP A 140 6.59 -1.56 2.07
CA ASP A 140 6.99 -2.36 0.92
C ASP A 140 6.69 -3.86 1.14
N LEU A 141 5.74 -4.40 0.36
CA LEU A 141 5.39 -5.82 0.37
C LEU A 141 6.27 -6.68 -0.54
N THR A 142 7.09 -6.08 -1.38
CA THR A 142 7.92 -6.78 -2.37
C THR A 142 9.18 -7.37 -1.74
N MET A 143 9.75 -6.70 -0.72
CA MET A 143 11.08 -7.01 -0.19
C MET A 143 11.12 -7.65 1.22
N ARG A 144 9.98 -8.10 1.77
CA ARG A 144 9.97 -8.80 3.08
C ARG A 144 10.81 -10.07 3.06
N CYS A 145 11.59 -10.37 4.09
CA CYS A 145 12.44 -11.58 4.18
C CYS A 145 13.70 -11.59 3.27
N ASP A 146 14.39 -10.46 3.12
CA ASP A 146 15.74 -10.40 2.53
C ASP A 146 16.78 -9.85 3.53
N SER A 147 18.04 -9.70 3.13
CA SER A 147 19.11 -9.23 4.04
C SER A 147 19.01 -7.76 4.42
N ASN A 148 18.18 -6.97 3.73
CA ASN A 148 18.16 -5.53 3.80
C ASN A 148 16.89 -4.99 4.49
N HIS A 149 15.86 -5.81 4.67
CA HIS A 149 14.55 -5.41 5.21
C HIS A 149 14.10 -6.36 6.34
N ASP A 150 14.74 -6.26 7.51
CA ASP A 150 14.44 -6.84 8.85
C ASP A 150 13.90 -8.28 8.98
N ARG A 151 13.87 -9.04 7.89
CA ARG A 151 13.46 -10.45 7.81
C ARG A 151 12.15 -10.78 8.53
N MET A 152 11.22 -9.84 8.53
CA MET A 152 9.91 -9.94 9.15
C MET A 152 8.81 -9.91 8.07
N TYR A 153 7.72 -10.66 8.32
CA TYR A 153 6.53 -10.77 7.46
C TYR A 153 5.42 -9.82 7.91
#